data_AF-A0A8T7AK49-F1
#
_entry.id   AF-A0A8T7AK49-F1
#
_cell.length_a   1.000
_cell.length_b   1.000
_cell.length_c   1.000
_cell.angle_alpha   90.00
_cell.angle_beta   90.00
_cell.angle_gamma   90.00
#
_symmetry.space_group_name_H-M   'P 1'
#
loop_
_entity.id
_entity.type
_entity.pdbx_description
1 polymer ?
#
loop_
_entity_poly.entity_id
_entity_poly.type
_entity_poly.pdbx_seq_one_letter_code
_entity_poly.pdbx_strand_id
1 'polypeptide(L)'
;LKAASIMDEGGNKAAKDIIAMIKIVVPSMTCTVLDRAMQIHGAVGLSQDTVLAGGYAYARTIRLADGPDQVHMMQLGRNLARFYSLSADSNR
;
A
#
# COMPACT_ATOMS: atom_id res chain seq x y z
N LEU A 1 2.20 -3.04 11.91
CA LEU A 1 3.52 -2.65 12.49
C LEU A 1 4.72 -3.46 11.96
N LYS A 2 4.55 -4.48 11.12
CA LYS A 2 5.66 -5.31 10.65
C LYS A 2 6.69 -4.57 9.79
N ALA A 3 6.24 -3.71 8.87
CA ALA A 3 7.15 -2.93 8.02
C ALA A 3 8.04 -2.00 8.85
N ALA A 4 7.45 -1.29 9.82
CA ALA A 4 8.17 -0.42 10.74
C ALA A 4 9.22 -1.18 11.57
N SER A 5 8.85 -2.30 12.20
CA SER A 5 9.84 -3.07 13.00
C SER A 5 11.00 -3.59 12.15
N ILE A 6 10.77 -4.06 10.91
CA ILE A 6 11.87 -4.47 10.02
C ILE A 6 12.74 -3.26 9.61
N MET A 7 12.13 -2.08 9.41
CA MET A 7 12.89 -0.85 9.15
C MET A 7 13.75 -0.44 10.35
N ASP A 8 13.20 -0.51 11.56
CA ASP A 8 13.91 -0.12 12.78
C ASP A 8 15.08 -1.06 13.08
N GLU A 9 14.92 -2.36 12.81
CA GLU A 9 15.94 -3.39 13.06
C GLU A 9 17.00 -3.47 11.94
N GLY A 10 16.60 -3.36 10.68
CA GLY A 10 17.46 -3.65 9.52
C GLY A 10 17.61 -2.50 8.51
N GLY A 11 16.99 -1.36 8.76
CA GLY A 11 16.97 -0.21 7.88
C GLY A 11 16.11 -0.38 6.62
N ASN A 12 15.98 0.71 5.85
CA ASN A 12 15.09 0.78 4.69
C ASN A 12 15.43 -0.22 3.58
N LYS A 13 16.71 -0.62 3.44
CA LYS A 13 17.14 -1.59 2.42
C LYS A 13 16.61 -2.99 2.74
N ALA A 14 16.70 -3.42 3.99
CA ALA A 14 16.18 -4.71 4.43
C ALA A 14 14.64 -4.76 4.36
N ALA A 15 14.00 -3.62 4.62
CA ALA A 15 12.54 -3.51 4.60
C ALA A 15 11.94 -3.19 3.21
N LYS A 16 12.75 -3.09 2.15
CA LYS A 16 12.30 -2.55 0.86
C LYS A 16 11.04 -3.22 0.31
N ASP A 17 11.00 -4.56 0.30
CA ASP A 17 9.87 -5.28 -0.28
C ASP A 17 8.61 -5.17 0.59
N ILE A 18 8.72 -5.14 1.92
CA ILE A 18 7.57 -4.96 2.80
C ILE A 18 7.02 -3.51 2.78
N ILE A 19 7.90 -2.53 2.58
CA ILE A 19 7.50 -1.13 2.33
C ILE A 19 6.73 -1.03 1.00
N ALA A 20 7.22 -1.67 -0.06
CA ALA A 20 6.52 -1.70 -1.34
C ALA A 20 5.15 -2.38 -1.21
N MET A 21 5.06 -3.52 -0.51
CA MET A 21 3.80 -4.21 -0.25
C MET A 21 2.78 -3.33 0.46
N ILE A 22 3.18 -2.64 1.54
CA ILE A 22 2.23 -1.82 2.30
C ILE A 22 1.73 -0.61 1.50
N LYS A 23 2.59 -0.01 0.66
CA LYS A 23 2.23 1.12 -0.22
C LYS A 23 1.18 0.73 -1.27
N ILE A 24 1.13 -0.54 -1.68
CA ILE A 24 0.12 -1.06 -2.61
C ILE A 24 -1.21 -1.29 -1.88
N VAL A 25 -1.18 -1.98 -0.75
CA VAL A 25 -2.39 -2.50 -0.09
C VAL A 25 -3.13 -1.41 0.68
N VAL A 26 -2.41 -0.58 1.45
CA VAL A 26 -3.05 0.35 2.40
C VAL A 26 -3.94 1.38 1.71
N PRO A 27 -3.51 2.11 0.67
CA PRO A 27 -4.35 3.14 0.06
C PRO A 27 -5.64 2.57 -0.53
N SER A 28 -5.58 1.39 -1.17
CA SER A 28 -6.77 0.71 -1.71
C SER A 28 -7.73 0.28 -0.60
N MET A 29 -7.22 -0.34 0.46
CA MET A 29 -8.02 -0.73 1.62
C MET A 29 -8.66 0.49 2.28
N THR A 30 -7.92 1.58 2.45
CA THR A 30 -8.44 2.84 3.01
C THR A 30 -9.57 3.40 2.16
N CYS A 31 -9.46 3.41 0.83
CA CYS A 31 -10.56 3.79 -0.05
C CYS A 31 -11.81 2.92 0.20
N THR A 32 -11.66 1.60 0.31
CA THR A 32 -12.79 0.69 0.57
C THR A 32 -13.46 0.93 1.92
N VAL A 33 -12.67 1.19 2.97
CA VAL A 33 -13.21 1.48 4.30
C VAL A 33 -13.96 2.81 4.31
N LEU A 34 -13.38 3.84 3.71
CA LEU A 34 -14.00 5.17 3.63
C LEU A 34 -15.27 5.16 2.80
N ASP A 35 -15.27 4.49 1.65
CA ASP A 35 -16.45 4.32 0.79
C ASP A 35 -17.62 3.67 1.56
N ARG A 36 -17.35 2.59 2.30
CA ARG A 36 -18.34 1.94 3.16
C ARG A 36 -18.84 2.87 4.28
N ALA A 37 -17.95 3.63 4.89
CA ALA A 37 -18.32 4.60 5.92
C ALA A 37 -19.20 5.72 5.36
N MET A 38 -18.85 6.27 4.18
CA MET A 38 -19.65 7.28 3.47
C MET A 38 -21.04 6.74 3.18
N GLN A 39 -21.14 5.50 2.68
CA GLN A 39 -22.41 4.86 2.37
C GLN A 39 -23.33 4.74 3.60
N ILE A 40 -22.79 4.44 4.78
CA ILE A 40 -23.55 4.35 6.04
C ILE A 40 -24.04 5.74 6.50
N HIS A 41 -23.27 6.80 6.25
CA HIS A 41 -23.62 8.18 6.63
C HIS A 41 -24.58 8.87 5.65
N GLY A 42 -24.91 8.25 4.51
CA GLY A 42 -25.77 8.83 3.49
C GLY A 42 -25.19 10.12 2.90
N ALA A 43 -26.04 11.13 2.67
CA ALA A 43 -25.61 12.41 2.07
C ALA A 43 -24.53 13.14 2.88
N VAL A 44 -24.53 12.99 4.22
CA VAL A 44 -23.50 13.56 5.11
C VAL A 44 -22.13 12.91 4.88
N GLY A 45 -22.09 11.67 4.38
CA GLY A 45 -20.84 11.02 3.98
C GLY A 45 -20.13 11.71 2.81
N LEU A 46 -20.86 12.49 2.01
CA LEU A 46 -20.33 13.26 0.89
C LEU A 46 -20.10 14.74 1.23
N SER A 47 -20.58 15.21 2.38
CA SER A 47 -20.48 16.62 2.77
C SER A 47 -19.13 16.95 3.40
N GLN A 48 -18.89 18.24 3.64
CA GLN A 48 -17.71 18.73 4.36
C GLN A 48 -17.90 18.68 5.89
N ASP A 49 -19.03 18.17 6.37
CA ASP A 49 -19.31 18.06 7.81
C ASP A 49 -18.56 16.88 8.44
N THR A 50 -18.01 15.99 7.62
CA THR A 50 -17.18 14.86 8.03
C THR A 50 -15.86 14.84 7.28
N VAL A 51 -14.88 14.10 7.81
CA VAL A 51 -13.58 13.90 7.15
C VAL A 51 -13.63 12.86 6.02
N LEU A 52 -14.79 12.24 5.76
CA LEU A 52 -14.87 11.02 4.95
C LEU A 52 -14.55 11.29 3.46
N ALA A 53 -15.21 12.26 2.85
CA ALA A 53 -14.98 12.60 1.45
C ALA A 53 -13.54 13.09 1.17
N GLY A 54 -13.02 13.95 2.04
CA GLY A 54 -11.63 14.41 1.98
C GLY A 54 -10.61 13.29 2.17
N GLY A 55 -10.86 12.40 3.14
CA GLY A 55 -10.05 11.21 3.36
C GLY A 55 -10.04 10.27 2.14
N TYR A 56 -11.20 10.08 1.49
CA TYR A 56 -11.31 9.20 0.32
C TYR A 56 -10.50 9.77 -0.86
N ALA A 57 -10.63 11.08 -1.11
CA ALA A 57 -9.85 11.77 -2.13
C ALA A 57 -8.34 11.69 -1.85
N TYR A 58 -7.92 11.86 -0.60
CA TYR A 58 -6.53 11.71 -0.20
C TYR A 58 -6.02 10.28 -0.42
N ALA A 59 -6.73 9.26 0.08
CA ALA A 59 -6.36 7.86 -0.12
C ALA A 59 -6.24 7.50 -1.61
N ARG A 60 -7.16 8.02 -2.44
CA ARG A 60 -7.13 7.85 -3.89
C ARG A 60 -5.92 8.54 -4.54
N THR A 61 -5.49 9.68 -3.99
CA THR A 61 -4.30 10.41 -4.42
C THR A 61 -3.02 9.64 -4.08
N ILE A 62 -2.95 9.03 -2.89
CA ILE A 62 -1.80 8.23 -2.46
C ILE A 62 -1.59 6.98 -3.33
N ARG A 63 -2.62 6.48 -4.03
CA ARG A 63 -2.46 5.42 -5.05
C ARG A 63 -1.67 5.84 -6.28
N LEU A 64 -1.42 7.14 -6.45
CA LEU A 64 -0.65 7.72 -7.56
C LEU A 64 0.65 8.36 -7.05
N ALA A 65 0.59 9.02 -5.89
CA ALA A 65 1.75 9.64 -5.26
C ALA A 65 2.84 8.60 -4.95
N ASP A 66 4.11 9.02 -5.03
CA ASP A 66 5.31 8.20 -4.78
C ASP A 66 5.38 6.91 -5.62
N GLY A 67 4.74 6.90 -6.78
CA GLY A 67 4.65 5.76 -7.68
C GLY A 67 3.26 5.13 -7.65
N PRO A 68 2.62 4.96 -8.82
CA PRO A 68 1.35 4.25 -8.92
C PRO A 68 1.45 2.81 -8.42
N ASP A 69 0.33 2.26 -7.93
CA ASP A 69 0.27 0.89 -7.41
C ASP A 69 0.89 -0.14 -8.37
N GLN A 70 0.67 0.02 -9.68
CA GLN A 70 1.17 -0.88 -10.72
C GLN A 70 2.70 -0.88 -10.82
N VAL A 71 3.34 0.28 -10.60
CA VAL A 71 4.79 0.39 -10.60
C VAL A 71 5.37 -0.34 -9.39
N HIS A 72 4.76 -0.17 -8.22
CA HIS A 72 5.17 -0.90 -7.01
C HIS A 72 4.94 -2.41 -7.15
N MET A 73 3.81 -2.85 -7.70
CA MET A 73 3.52 -4.26 -7.97
C MET A 73 4.53 -4.87 -8.95
N MET A 74 4.84 -4.18 -10.05
CA MET A 74 5.84 -4.62 -11.02
C MET A 74 7.22 -4.77 -10.37
N GLN A 75 7.66 -3.75 -9.62
CA GLN A 75 8.97 -3.76 -8.97
C GLN A 75 9.08 -4.88 -7.92
N LEU A 76 8.04 -5.08 -7.11
CA LEU A 76 7.96 -6.15 -6.12
C LEU A 76 7.99 -7.53 -6.80
N GLY A 77 7.17 -7.73 -7.84
CA GLY A 77 7.12 -8.98 -8.59
C GLY A 77 8.47 -9.33 -9.22
N ARG A 78 9.16 -8.35 -9.81
CA ARG A 78 10.51 -8.53 -10.34
C ARG A 78 11.52 -8.95 -9.27
N ASN A 79 11.47 -8.33 -8.08
CA ASN A 79 12.37 -8.68 -6.98
C ASN A 79 12.12 -10.10 -6.48
N LEU A 80 10.85 -10.47 -6.28
CA LEU A 80 10.45 -11.79 -5.83
C LEU A 80 10.86 -12.87 -6.83
N ALA A 81 10.60 -12.67 -8.13
CA ALA A 81 11.00 -13.62 -9.16
C ALA A 81 12.52 -13.88 -9.17
N ARG A 82 13.32 -12.83 -9.03
CA ARG A 82 14.79 -12.95 -8.91
C ARG A 82 15.21 -13.70 -7.65
N PHE A 83 14.58 -13.42 -6.52
CA PHE A 83 14.89 -14.09 -5.26
C PHE A 83 14.67 -15.62 -5.37
N TYR A 84 13.54 -16.04 -5.94
CA TYR A 84 13.24 -17.45 -6.14
C TYR A 84 14.12 -18.10 -7.20
N SER A 85 14.51 -17.40 -8.28
CA SER A 85 15.42 -17.96 -9.28
C SER A 85 16.79 -18.26 -8.69
N LEU A 86 17.37 -17.32 -7.92
CA LEU A 86 18.66 -17.50 -7.26
C LEU A 86 18.63 -18.60 -6.20
N SER A 87 17.51 -18.69 -5.45
CA SER A 87 17.33 -19.73 -4.45
C SER A 87 17.23 -21.12 -5.08
N ALA A 88 16.58 -21.24 -6.25
CA ALA A 88 16.50 -22.49 -7.00
C ALA A 88 17.86 -22.95 -7.54
N ASP A 89 18.69 -22.01 -8.00
CA ASP A 89 20.04 -22.31 -8.50
C ASP A 89 21.00 -22.70 -7.38
N SER A 90 20.85 -22.15 -6.15
CA SER A 90 21.68 -22.53 -5.00
C SER A 90 21.40 -23.93 -4.44
N ASN A 91 20.26 -24.52 -4.82
CA ASN A 91 19.80 -25.83 -4.34
C ASN A 91 20.03 -26.96 -5.37
N ARG A 92 20.72 -26.65 -6.48
CA ARG A 92 21.17 -27.59 -7.51
C ARG A 92 22.68 -27.78 -7.41
#